data_AF-A0A7R7EIZ0-F1
#
_entry.id   AF-A0A7R7EIZ0-F1
#
_cell.length_a   1.000
_cell.length_b   1.000
_cell.length_c   1.000
_cell.angle_alpha   90.00
_cell.angle_beta   90.00
_cell.angle_gamma   90.00
#
_symmetry.space_group_name_H-M   'P 1'
#
loop_
_entity.id
_entity.type
_entity.pdbx_description
1 polymer ?
#
loop_
_entity_poly.entity_id
_entity_poly.type
_entity_poly.pdbx_seq_one_letter_code
_entity_poly.pdbx_strand_id
1 'polypeptide(L)'
;MQIEKIYELKDFLDEYFVNIPKRTINKVEPEEIDKAIEHDFIEDVTITDNETREITIRRIIRYQRIVKELKKKHEYKCQLCNDSFLMDNGNYYCEAHHIRQLSLDGSQDKTNVLILCPKHHRMFHFAKKMITITDVPIVQKRIITIGSIKYYVLMN
;
A
#
# COMPACT_ATOMS: atom_id res chain seq x y z
N MET A 1 -7.56 28.20 21.31
CA MET A 1 -7.82 26.75 21.43
C MET A 1 -6.51 26.07 21.74
N GLN A 2 -6.33 25.65 23.00
CA GLN A 2 -5.21 24.79 23.40
C GLN A 2 -5.43 23.42 22.76
N ILE A 3 -4.39 22.88 22.12
CA ILE A 3 -4.33 21.46 21.78
C ILE A 3 -3.89 20.78 23.07
N GLU A 4 -4.83 20.18 23.80
CA GLU A 4 -4.49 19.26 24.89
C GLU A 4 -3.80 18.04 24.26
N LYS A 5 -2.62 17.69 24.78
CA LYS A 5 -1.91 16.45 24.38
C LYS A 5 -2.82 15.27 24.72
N ILE A 6 -3.21 14.49 23.72
CA ILE A 6 -4.22 13.43 23.87
C ILE A 6 -3.61 12.13 24.41
N TYR A 7 -2.27 12.00 24.49
CA TYR A 7 -1.62 10.79 25.02
C TYR A 7 -0.34 11.14 25.79
N GLU A 8 -0.19 10.59 27.00
CA GLU A 8 1.07 10.61 27.75
C GLU A 8 1.94 9.41 27.38
N LEU A 9 3.27 9.53 27.48
CA LEU A 9 4.24 8.49 27.10
C LEU A 9 4.00 7.14 27.83
N LYS A 10 3.37 7.20 29.01
CA LYS A 10 2.95 6.00 29.76
C LYS A 10 1.85 5.21 29.05
N ASP A 11 0.90 5.90 28.41
CA ASP A 11 -0.20 5.26 27.69
C ASP A 11 0.31 4.44 26.50
N PHE A 12 1.40 4.88 25.88
CA PHE A 12 2.04 4.20 24.74
C PHE A 12 2.80 2.94 25.16
N LEU A 13 3.45 2.97 26.33
CA LEU A 13 4.21 1.83 26.85
C LEU A 13 3.27 0.71 27.30
N ASP A 14 2.16 1.04 27.96
CA ASP A 14 1.22 0.03 28.43
C ASP A 14 0.51 -0.70 27.26
N GLU A 15 0.27 -0.05 26.12
CA GLU A 15 -0.30 -0.73 24.94
C GLU A 15 0.69 -1.72 24.30
N TYR A 16 1.99 -1.41 24.31
CA TYR A 16 3.03 -2.27 23.71
C TYR A 16 3.46 -3.45 24.59
N PHE A 17 3.21 -3.40 25.91
CA PHE A 17 3.71 -4.41 26.85
C PHE A 17 2.70 -5.49 27.29
N VAL A 18 1.44 -5.47 26.86
CA VAL A 18 0.47 -6.50 27.29
C VAL A 18 0.27 -7.59 26.22
N ASN A 19 0.60 -8.82 26.64
CA ASN A 19 0.37 -10.12 25.98
C ASN A 19 1.34 -10.55 24.87
N ILE A 20 2.64 -10.58 25.20
CA ILE A 20 3.49 -11.64 24.65
C ILE A 20 3.15 -12.93 25.42
N PRO A 21 2.49 -13.93 24.82
CA PRO A 21 2.39 -15.24 25.47
C PRO A 21 3.81 -15.72 25.74
N LYS A 22 4.10 -16.17 26.96
CA LYS A 22 5.34 -16.88 27.32
C LYS A 22 5.39 -18.19 26.52
N ARG A 23 5.61 -18.10 25.21
CA ARG A 23 6.24 -19.16 24.44
C ARG A 23 7.60 -19.32 25.06
N THR A 24 8.00 -20.55 25.33
CA THR A 24 9.35 -20.89 25.78
C THR A 24 10.31 -20.26 24.79
N ILE A 25 10.80 -19.06 25.11
CA ILE A 25 11.80 -18.37 24.32
C ILE A 25 13.05 -19.17 24.64
N ASN A 26 13.50 -20.00 23.70
CA ASN A 26 14.88 -20.47 23.73
C ASN A 26 15.72 -19.21 23.95
N LYS A 27 16.50 -19.18 25.03
CA LYS A 27 17.39 -18.05 25.37
C LYS A 27 18.05 -17.56 24.09
N VAL A 28 17.57 -16.43 23.58
CA VAL A 28 18.29 -15.69 22.55
C VAL A 28 19.33 -14.93 23.36
N GLU A 29 20.59 -15.28 23.14
CA GLU A 29 21.73 -14.55 23.71
C GLU A 29 21.55 -13.06 23.38
N PRO A 30 21.76 -12.13 24.33
CA PRO A 30 21.37 -10.71 24.20
C PRO A 30 22.04 -9.90 23.08
N GLU A 31 22.89 -10.51 22.25
CA GLU A 31 23.85 -9.80 21.40
C GLU A 31 23.34 -9.44 19.99
N GLU A 32 22.13 -9.84 19.62
CA GLU A 32 21.53 -9.47 18.32
C GLU A 32 20.25 -8.64 18.47
N ILE A 33 20.26 -7.63 19.36
CA ILE A 33 19.45 -6.45 19.05
C ILE A 33 20.06 -5.89 17.77
N ASP A 34 19.31 -6.03 16.67
CA ASP A 34 19.72 -5.59 15.34
C ASP A 34 20.25 -4.16 15.47
N LYS A 35 21.55 -3.96 15.24
CA LYS A 35 22.22 -2.66 15.45
C LYS A 35 21.53 -1.53 14.69
N ALA A 36 20.77 -1.87 13.64
CA ALA A 36 19.89 -0.95 12.94
C ALA A 36 18.73 -0.43 13.82
N ILE A 37 18.07 -1.31 14.58
CA ILE A 37 16.99 -0.92 15.51
C ILE A 37 17.55 -0.06 16.64
N GLU A 38 18.71 -0.40 17.19
CA GLU A 38 19.34 0.39 18.27
C GLU A 38 19.79 1.77 17.74
N HIS A 39 20.32 1.84 16.52
CA HIS A 39 20.72 3.09 15.88
C HIS A 39 19.52 4.00 15.55
N ASP A 40 18.46 3.45 14.94
CA ASP A 40 17.23 4.20 14.63
C ASP A 40 16.60 4.78 15.92
N PHE A 41 16.60 4.01 17.01
CA PHE A 41 16.10 4.48 18.31
C PHE A 41 16.95 5.61 18.90
N ILE A 42 18.27 5.56 18.74
CA ILE A 42 19.18 6.59 19.28
C ILE A 42 19.05 7.89 18.47
N GLU A 43 18.92 7.81 17.13
CA GLU A 43 18.71 8.99 16.29
C GLU A 43 17.40 9.72 16.63
N ASP A 44 16.29 8.97 16.76
CA ASP A 44 14.96 9.53 17.07
C ASP A 44 14.88 10.17 18.46
N VAL A 45 15.71 9.72 19.41
CA VAL A 45 15.76 10.26 20.79
C VAL A 45 16.69 11.47 20.91
N THR A 46 17.72 11.56 20.07
CA THR A 46 18.77 12.60 20.17
C THR A 46 18.50 13.82 19.30
N ILE A 47 17.74 13.67 18.21
CA ILE A 47 17.40 14.76 17.29
C ILE A 47 15.89 15.00 17.34
N THR A 48 15.46 15.91 18.23
CA THR A 48 14.03 16.25 18.39
C THR A 48 13.58 17.46 17.57
N ASP A 49 14.52 18.14 16.92
CA ASP A 49 14.25 19.34 16.14
C ASP A 49 13.87 18.98 14.70
N ASN A 50 12.78 19.56 14.21
CA ASN A 50 12.35 19.36 12.83
C ASN A 50 13.33 20.04 11.87
N GLU A 51 13.97 19.28 10.99
CA GLU A 51 14.65 19.84 9.82
C GLU A 51 13.64 20.16 8.71
N THR A 52 13.72 21.37 8.15
CA THR A 52 12.95 21.73 6.95
C THR A 52 13.87 21.97 5.76
N ARG A 53 13.51 21.47 4.58
CA ARG A 53 14.22 21.70 3.32
C ARG A 53 13.25 22.11 2.22
N GLU A 54 13.62 23.09 1.40
CA GLU A 54 12.86 23.43 0.19
C GLU A 54 13.21 22.47 -0.95
N ILE A 55 12.19 21.89 -1.60
CA ILE A 55 12.35 21.01 -2.75
C ILE A 55 11.47 21.46 -3.92
N THR A 56 12.00 21.38 -5.15
CA THR A 56 11.22 21.59 -6.38
C THR A 56 10.81 20.24 -6.96
N ILE A 57 9.51 19.98 -7.06
CA ILE A 57 8.96 18.68 -7.50
C ILE A 57 8.29 18.84 -8.86
N ARG A 58 8.69 18.00 -9.82
CA ARG A 58 7.93 17.78 -11.06
C ARG A 58 7.00 16.59 -10.86
N ARG A 59 5.70 16.76 -11.13
CA ARG A 59 4.70 15.69 -11.01
C ARG A 59 3.94 15.48 -12.32
N ILE A 60 3.63 14.23 -12.62
CA ILE A 60 2.71 13.87 -13.70
C ILE A 60 1.28 14.08 -13.21
N ILE A 61 0.49 14.85 -13.95
CA ILE A 61 -0.95 15.00 -13.69
C ILE A 61 -1.68 13.73 -14.16
N ARG A 62 -2.38 13.08 -13.23
CA ARG A 62 -3.11 11.83 -13.51
C ARG A 62 -4.55 12.13 -13.92
N TYR A 63 -5.08 11.41 -14.92
CA TYR A 63 -6.44 11.62 -15.42
C TYR A 63 -7.50 11.09 -14.43
N GLN A 64 -7.94 11.97 -13.53
CA GLN A 64 -8.87 11.64 -12.45
C GLN A 64 -10.25 11.19 -12.95
N ARG A 65 -10.68 11.64 -14.13
CA ARG A 65 -11.98 11.26 -14.70
C ARG A 65 -12.02 9.77 -15.02
N ILE A 66 -11.01 9.26 -15.73
CA ILE A 66 -10.89 7.83 -16.07
C ILE A 66 -10.85 6.98 -14.79
N VAL A 67 -10.06 7.39 -13.80
CA VAL A 67 -9.99 6.69 -12.50
C VAL A 67 -11.36 6.63 -11.82
N LYS A 68 -12.10 7.74 -11.76
CA LYS A 68 -13.44 7.77 -11.16
C LYS A 68 -14.42 6.88 -11.91
N GLU A 69 -14.41 6.91 -13.24
CA GLU A 69 -15.26 6.07 -14.08
C GLU A 69 -14.96 4.58 -13.86
N LEU A 70 -13.68 4.21 -13.79
CA LEU A 70 -13.27 2.82 -13.54
C LEU A 70 -13.64 2.34 -12.13
N LYS A 71 -13.44 3.17 -11.09
CA LYS A 71 -13.86 2.81 -9.73
C LYS A 71 -15.37 2.53 -9.68
N LYS A 72 -16.19 3.35 -10.34
CA LYS A 72 -17.63 3.12 -10.46
C LYS A 72 -17.96 1.86 -11.26
N LYS A 73 -17.31 1.66 -12.42
CA LYS A 73 -17.50 0.48 -13.29
C LYS A 73 -17.30 -0.84 -12.54
N HIS A 74 -16.33 -0.86 -11.61
CA HIS A 74 -16.00 -2.03 -10.80
C HIS A 74 -16.66 -2.03 -9.42
N GLU A 75 -17.69 -1.21 -9.20
CA GLU A 75 -18.40 -1.10 -7.92
C GLU A 75 -17.46 -0.89 -6.72
N TYR A 76 -16.35 -0.20 -6.93
CA TYR A 76 -15.30 0.03 -5.93
C TYR A 76 -14.70 -1.26 -5.34
N LYS A 77 -14.75 -2.36 -6.09
CA LYS A 77 -14.19 -3.66 -5.72
C LYS A 77 -12.90 -3.95 -6.46
N CYS A 78 -12.04 -4.73 -5.82
CA CYS A 78 -10.81 -5.22 -6.45
C CYS A 78 -11.13 -6.11 -7.66
N GLN A 79 -10.52 -5.82 -8.81
CA GLN A 79 -10.68 -6.64 -10.01
C GLN A 79 -10.11 -8.07 -9.87
N LEU A 80 -9.27 -8.34 -8.87
CA LEU A 80 -8.65 -9.66 -8.68
C LEU A 80 -9.41 -10.52 -7.66
N CYS A 81 -9.77 -9.96 -6.52
CA CYS A 81 -10.35 -10.72 -5.40
C CYS A 81 -11.73 -10.24 -4.98
N ASN A 82 -12.29 -9.22 -5.66
CA ASN A 82 -13.60 -8.62 -5.37
C ASN A 82 -13.74 -7.96 -3.98
N ASP A 83 -12.63 -7.86 -3.24
CA ASP A 83 -12.60 -7.31 -1.88
C ASP A 83 -12.63 -5.77 -1.87
N SER A 84 -13.22 -5.22 -0.82
CA SER A 84 -13.38 -3.79 -0.52
C SER A 84 -13.89 -3.60 0.90
N PHE A 85 -13.80 -2.39 1.45
CA PHE A 85 -14.38 -2.04 2.75
C PHE A 85 -15.09 -0.69 2.71
N LEU A 86 -16.12 -0.52 3.55
CA LEU A 86 -16.89 0.71 3.67
C LEU A 86 -16.08 1.76 4.46
N MET A 87 -16.00 2.97 3.94
CA MET A 87 -15.45 4.12 4.62
C MET A 87 -16.54 4.91 5.34
N ASP A 88 -16.16 5.73 6.31
CA ASP A 88 -17.07 6.60 7.07
C ASP A 88 -17.88 7.57 6.20
N ASN A 89 -17.36 7.90 5.01
CA ASN A 89 -18.06 8.73 4.03
C ASN A 89 -19.12 7.96 3.20
N GLY A 90 -19.39 6.71 3.53
CA GLY A 90 -20.37 5.85 2.87
C GLY A 90 -19.91 5.24 1.54
N ASN A 91 -18.69 5.52 1.05
CA ASN A 91 -18.15 4.88 -0.15
C ASN A 91 -17.27 3.68 0.19
N TYR A 92 -17.11 2.79 -0.77
CA TYR A 92 -16.20 1.65 -0.69
C TYR A 92 -14.78 2.04 -1.12
N TYR A 93 -13.78 1.54 -0.40
CA TYR A 93 -12.37 1.86 -0.64
C TYR A 93 -11.75 0.99 -1.74
N CYS A 94 -11.10 1.63 -2.71
CA CYS A 94 -10.26 0.96 -3.70
C CYS A 94 -9.21 1.92 -4.26
N GLU A 95 -8.14 1.36 -4.83
CA GLU A 95 -7.00 2.10 -5.36
C GLU A 95 -6.85 1.83 -6.86
N ALA A 96 -6.52 2.88 -7.62
CA ALA A 96 -6.20 2.75 -9.04
C ALA A 96 -4.70 2.56 -9.22
N HIS A 97 -4.33 1.51 -9.93
CA HIS A 97 -2.95 1.15 -10.22
C HIS A 97 -2.67 1.20 -11.72
N HIS A 98 -1.61 1.89 -12.13
CA HIS A 98 -1.15 1.84 -13.52
C HIS A 98 -0.27 0.63 -13.71
N ILE A 99 -0.66 -0.31 -14.59
CA ILE A 99 0.09 -1.54 -14.87
C ILE A 99 1.51 -1.21 -15.32
N ARG A 100 1.62 -0.37 -16.35
CA ARG A 100 2.86 0.29 -16.71
C ARG A 100 2.88 1.65 -16.02
N GLN A 101 3.89 1.85 -15.17
CA GLN A 101 4.04 3.10 -14.42
C GLN A 101 4.17 4.29 -15.36
N LEU A 102 3.52 5.40 -15.00
CA LEU A 102 3.55 6.64 -15.80
C LEU A 102 4.95 7.25 -15.92
N SER A 103 5.82 7.04 -14.92
CA SER A 103 7.22 7.46 -14.95
C SER A 103 8.07 6.67 -15.95
N LEU A 104 7.56 5.55 -16.45
CA LEU A 104 8.21 4.66 -17.42
C LEU A 104 7.39 4.60 -18.72
N ASP A 105 6.87 5.74 -19.16
CA ASP A 105 6.04 5.90 -20.37
C ASP A 105 4.75 5.06 -20.36
N GLY A 106 4.17 4.84 -19.18
CA GLY A 106 2.82 4.27 -19.06
C GLY A 106 1.75 5.23 -19.59
N SER A 107 0.78 4.68 -20.32
CA SER A 107 -0.37 5.46 -20.80
C SER A 107 -1.33 5.83 -19.66
N GLN A 108 -2.00 6.98 -19.79
CA GLN A 108 -3.15 7.36 -18.93
C GLN A 108 -4.46 6.69 -19.37
N ASP A 109 -4.42 5.90 -20.46
CA ASP A 109 -5.59 5.19 -20.97
C ASP A 109 -6.11 4.16 -19.96
N LYS A 110 -7.43 3.94 -19.98
CA LYS A 110 -8.14 3.02 -19.09
C LYS A 110 -7.60 1.59 -19.15
N THR A 111 -7.08 1.14 -20.30
CA THR A 111 -6.50 -0.21 -20.48
C THR A 111 -5.23 -0.42 -19.64
N ASN A 112 -4.55 0.66 -19.26
CA ASN A 112 -3.36 0.63 -18.40
C ASN A 112 -3.72 0.74 -16.90
N VAL A 113 -4.99 0.85 -16.53
CA VAL A 113 -5.42 1.04 -15.13
C VAL A 113 -6.13 -0.21 -14.61
N LEU A 114 -5.80 -0.61 -13.39
CA LEU A 114 -6.52 -1.61 -12.59
C LEU A 114 -7.11 -0.96 -11.34
N ILE A 115 -8.28 -1.42 -10.92
CA ILE A 115 -8.89 -1.10 -9.62
C ILE A 115 -8.61 -2.26 -8.66
N LEU A 116 -7.92 -1.98 -7.56
CA LEU A 116 -7.39 -2.98 -6.63
C LEU A 116 -7.75 -2.64 -5.17
N CYS A 117 -7.79 -3.65 -4.32
CA CYS A 117 -7.77 -3.45 -2.87
C CYS A 117 -6.34 -3.09 -2.39
N PRO A 118 -6.17 -2.56 -1.15
CA PRO A 118 -4.87 -2.14 -0.64
C PRO A 118 -3.79 -3.24 -0.72
N LYS A 119 -4.17 -4.48 -0.40
CA LYS A 119 -3.27 -5.63 -0.43
C LYS A 119 -2.70 -5.85 -1.84
N HIS A 120 -3.57 -6.03 -2.83
CA HIS A 120 -3.13 -6.28 -4.20
C HIS A 120 -2.40 -5.07 -4.79
N HIS A 121 -2.82 -3.84 -4.46
CA HIS A 121 -2.11 -2.65 -4.90
C HIS A 121 -0.65 -2.64 -4.39
N ARG A 122 -0.42 -2.98 -3.12
CA ARG A 122 0.92 -3.10 -2.55
C ARG A 122 1.72 -4.26 -3.14
N MET A 123 1.08 -5.39 -3.47
CA MET A 123 1.74 -6.49 -4.19
C MET A 123 2.25 -6.03 -5.56
N PHE A 124 1.51 -5.19 -6.30
CA PHE A 124 1.98 -4.62 -7.56
C PHE A 124 3.17 -3.67 -7.40
N HIS A 125 3.33 -3.02 -6.24
CA HIS A 125 4.49 -2.17 -5.96
C HIS A 125 5.73 -2.99 -5.59
N PHE A 126 5.58 -3.98 -4.72
CA PHE A 126 6.69 -4.64 -4.03
C PHE A 126 6.99 -6.07 -4.51
N ALA A 127 6.01 -6.77 -5.08
CA ALA A 127 6.14 -8.16 -5.52
C ALA A 127 6.22 -8.30 -7.05
N LYS A 128 6.70 -7.27 -7.77
CA LYS A 128 6.73 -7.21 -9.24
C LYS A 128 7.32 -8.46 -9.91
N LYS A 129 8.37 -9.05 -9.34
CA LYS A 129 9.01 -10.27 -9.86
C LYS A 129 8.10 -11.50 -9.84
N MET A 130 7.06 -11.50 -9.01
CA MET A 130 6.10 -12.59 -8.90
C MET A 130 4.84 -12.35 -9.75
N ILE A 131 4.77 -11.23 -10.46
CA ILE A 131 3.58 -10.81 -11.20
C ILE A 131 3.84 -10.96 -12.70
N THR A 132 2.96 -11.69 -13.38
CA THR A 132 2.90 -11.74 -14.84
C THR A 132 1.54 -11.29 -15.32
N ILE A 133 1.52 -10.54 -16.41
CA ILE A 133 0.30 -9.98 -17.01
C ILE A 133 0.30 -10.36 -18.48
N THR A 134 -0.79 -10.96 -18.94
CA THR A 134 -0.95 -11.37 -20.33
C THR A 134 -2.32 -10.91 -20.83
N ASP A 135 -2.31 -10.09 -21.87
CA ASP A 135 -3.52 -9.61 -22.52
C ASP A 135 -3.96 -10.61 -23.59
N VAL A 136 -5.27 -10.87 -23.65
CA VAL A 136 -5.92 -11.74 -24.65
C VAL A 136 -6.96 -10.88 -25.38
N PRO A 137 -6.55 -10.05 -26.36
CA PRO A 137 -7.39 -9.00 -26.93
C PRO A 137 -8.66 -9.52 -27.60
N ILE A 138 -8.59 -10.69 -28.24
CA ILE A 138 -9.71 -11.33 -28.98
C ILE A 138 -10.94 -11.49 -28.10
N VAL A 139 -10.74 -11.80 -26.81
CA VAL A 139 -11.83 -12.01 -25.84
C VAL A 139 -11.92 -10.88 -24.81
N GLN A 140 -11.19 -9.78 -25.00
CA GLN A 140 -11.10 -8.65 -24.06
C GLN A 140 -10.81 -9.08 -22.62
N LYS A 141 -9.96 -10.10 -22.44
CA LYS A 141 -9.54 -10.59 -21.12
C LYS A 141 -8.07 -10.31 -20.90
N ARG A 142 -7.72 -10.16 -19.63
CA ARG A 142 -6.36 -10.08 -19.14
C ARG A 142 -6.17 -11.14 -18.07
N ILE A 143 -5.09 -11.89 -18.17
CA ILE A 143 -4.70 -12.92 -17.21
C ILE A 143 -3.59 -12.31 -16.36
N ILE A 144 -3.79 -12.29 -15.05
CA ILE A 144 -2.80 -11.78 -14.09
C ILE A 144 -2.44 -12.94 -13.18
N THR A 145 -1.16 -13.30 -13.14
CA THR A 145 -0.67 -14.31 -12.19
C THR A 145 0.10 -13.60 -11.10
N ILE A 146 -0.14 -13.96 -9.84
CA ILE A 146 0.67 -13.53 -8.71
C ILE A 146 1.09 -14.77 -7.91
N GLY A 147 2.39 -15.10 -7.98
CA GLY A 147 2.89 -16.37 -7.45
C GLY A 147 2.25 -17.56 -8.19
N SER A 148 1.54 -18.42 -7.45
CA SER A 148 0.81 -19.57 -8.02
C SER A 148 -0.65 -19.27 -8.37
N ILE A 149 -1.17 -18.09 -8.00
CA ILE A 149 -2.58 -17.76 -8.17
C ILE A 149 -2.79 -17.03 -9.49
N LYS A 150 -3.78 -17.47 -10.26
CA LYS A 150 -4.15 -16.88 -11.54
C LYS A 150 -5.51 -16.20 -11.46
N TYR A 151 -5.57 -14.95 -11.92
CA TYR A 151 -6.76 -14.12 -11.98
C TYR A 151 -7.13 -13.85 -13.44
N TYR A 152 -8.44 -13.82 -13.70
CA TYR A 152 -8.99 -13.49 -15.01
C TYR A 152 -9.79 -12.20 -14.88
N VAL A 153 -9.33 -11.13 -15.52
CA VAL A 153 -9.98 -9.82 -15.45
C VAL A 153 -10.43 -9.39 -16.84
N LEU A 154 -11.55 -8.68 -16.90
CA LEU A 154 -11.97 -8.02 -18.13
C LEU A 154 -11.10 -6.79 -18.38
N MET A 155 -10.75 -6.55 -19.63
CA MET A 155 -10.06 -5.33 -20.04
C MET A 155 -11.00 -4.12 -19.93
N ASN A 156 -10.42 -2.95 -19.68
CA ASN A 156 -11.17 -1.75 -19.32
C ASN A 156 -11.69 -0.93 -20.50
#